data_AF-A0A2H0AI91-F1
#
_entry.id   AF-A0A2H0AI91-F1
#
_cell.length_a   1.000
_cell.length_b   1.000
_cell.length_c   1.000
_cell.angle_alpha   90.00
_cell.angle_beta   90.00
_cell.angle_gamma   90.00
#
_symmetry.space_group_name_H-M   'P 1'
#
loop_
_entity.id
_entity.type
_entity.pdbx_description
1 polymer ?
#
loop_
_entity_poly.entity_id
_entity_poly.type
_entity_poly.pdbx_seq_one_letter_code
_entity_poly.pdbx_strand_id
1 'polypeptide(L)'
;MNFGQRRTQGAHHAAGGSRQANAQNTVAAIPSYAAPYMNTAMPPGHNFELFFPVWNETDWTLPKDKKFHAIERSWHIKDSKGMLEEMLKRQRHQADLLNENILSLDARSTAPFLTGIGIEHPLENGFSFLKPYGLPYLPGSGVKGVLKKACEELALVGEHSGAWNILEVWSLFGFEGGSAYLSGESRSKAKFLKERACSLKQSLASWVNSAELGSMISLLEPLIKQAAASKGDAEAYCSNPKGFMEGLLKNKDLREKIHNRGALVFWDVFPMPPGDTLSADILTPHYGHYYQDGKTPHDSGQPVPNQFLTVPPGSLFRFHVQYAPTGGTSDHSKERWKAMLGQAFAYAFDWLGFGAKTAVGYGQMTLEAHGTKPSEAQGVEAEKKAPSPKSEPPKRQTWENAHLTYSPGNQTITATFQNKKAEIKGKIEELMPPNIVAKIKKKKSADTRVMVEPIGNSFIIISIG
;
A
#
# COMPACT_ATOMS: atom_id res chain seq x y z
N MET A 1 -5.32 -47.99 42.14
CA MET A 1 -5.23 -49.43 41.82
C MET A 1 -6.41 -49.81 40.93
N ASN A 2 -6.09 -50.40 39.77
CA ASN A 2 -6.87 -51.18 38.79
C ASN A 2 -8.22 -50.65 38.28
N PHE A 3 -8.31 -50.23 37.00
CA PHE A 3 -8.30 -50.98 35.72
C PHE A 3 -9.62 -51.70 35.40
N GLY A 4 -10.23 -51.29 34.28
CA GLY A 4 -11.32 -51.98 33.62
C GLY A 4 -11.46 -51.52 32.17
N GLN A 5 -10.66 -52.12 31.27
CA GLN A 5 -10.79 -52.02 29.82
C GLN A 5 -12.11 -52.65 29.35
N ARG A 6 -12.78 -52.07 28.34
CA ARG A 6 -13.44 -52.86 27.28
C ARG A 6 -13.32 -52.17 25.91
N ARG A 7 -12.75 -52.94 24.98
CA ARG A 7 -12.64 -52.72 23.53
C ARG A 7 -14.02 -52.70 22.88
N THR A 8 -14.16 -51.90 21.82
CA THR A 8 -14.89 -52.34 20.61
C THR A 8 -14.12 -51.87 19.36
N GLN A 9 -13.70 -52.84 18.56
CA GLN A 9 -13.39 -52.66 17.14
C GLN A 9 -14.61 -53.15 16.37
N GLY A 10 -15.02 -52.40 15.35
CA GLY A 10 -16.04 -52.76 14.37
C GLY A 10 -15.83 -51.93 13.11
N ALA A 11 -15.69 -52.61 11.97
CA ALA A 11 -14.97 -52.17 10.79
C ALA A 11 -15.83 -51.51 9.70
N HIS A 12 -15.15 -50.68 8.89
CA HIS A 12 -15.31 -50.40 7.45
C HIS A 12 -16.71 -50.17 6.83
N HIS A 13 -16.91 -48.95 6.33
CA HIS A 13 -17.31 -48.73 4.94
C HIS A 13 -16.59 -47.51 4.37
N ALA A 14 -15.87 -47.73 3.26
CA ALA A 14 -15.14 -46.72 2.51
C ALA A 14 -16.07 -46.01 1.51
N ALA A 15 -16.03 -44.68 1.47
CA ALA A 15 -16.49 -43.89 0.33
C ALA A 15 -15.79 -42.51 0.32
N GLY A 16 -15.18 -42.16 -0.83
CA GLY A 16 -15.04 -40.75 -1.23
C GLY A 16 -13.85 -39.95 -0.70
N GLY A 17 -12.65 -40.52 -0.64
CA GLY A 17 -11.43 -39.74 -0.43
C GLY A 17 -11.04 -38.96 -1.69
N SER A 18 -11.49 -37.71 -1.83
CA SER A 18 -11.03 -36.82 -2.91
C SER A 18 -10.73 -35.39 -2.42
N ARG A 19 -9.44 -35.09 -2.36
CA ARG A 19 -8.78 -33.77 -2.54
C ARG A 19 -9.05 -32.60 -1.57
N GLN A 20 -9.95 -32.67 -0.59
CA GLN A 20 -10.15 -31.58 0.38
C GLN A 20 -9.41 -31.72 1.74
N ALA A 21 -8.91 -32.90 2.09
CA ALA A 21 -8.44 -33.17 3.46
C ALA A 21 -7.05 -32.62 3.83
N ASN A 22 -6.21 -32.19 2.87
CA ASN A 22 -4.82 -31.81 3.16
C ASN A 22 -4.57 -30.31 3.35
N ALA A 23 -5.61 -29.46 3.29
CA ALA A 23 -5.47 -28.00 3.41
C ALA A 23 -5.78 -27.43 4.82
N GLN A 24 -6.11 -28.26 5.83
CA GLN A 24 -6.79 -27.80 7.05
C GLN A 24 -5.99 -27.80 8.37
N ASN A 25 -4.70 -28.16 8.40
CA ASN A 25 -3.97 -28.28 9.67
C ASN A 25 -3.35 -26.96 10.20
N THR A 26 -4.04 -25.81 10.10
CA THR A 26 -3.60 -24.57 10.77
C THR A 26 -4.73 -23.89 11.51
N VAL A 27 -4.44 -23.50 12.75
CA VAL A 27 -5.39 -22.99 13.72
C VAL A 27 -5.00 -21.58 14.16
N ALA A 28 -5.99 -20.84 14.66
CA ALA A 28 -5.76 -19.59 15.35
C ALA A 28 -5.55 -19.85 16.85
N ALA A 29 -4.68 -19.06 17.49
CA ALA A 29 -4.48 -19.11 18.93
C ALA A 29 -5.65 -18.38 19.63
N ILE A 30 -6.73 -19.12 19.87
CA ILE A 30 -7.97 -18.58 20.44
C ILE A 30 -8.07 -18.97 21.92
N PRO A 31 -8.21 -18.01 22.85
CA PRO A 31 -8.53 -18.33 24.23
C PRO A 31 -9.83 -19.11 24.36
N SER A 32 -9.90 -20.08 25.28
CA SER A 32 -11.07 -20.97 25.44
C SER A 32 -12.39 -20.22 25.65
N TYR A 33 -12.36 -19.07 26.32
CA TYR A 33 -13.53 -18.21 26.54
C TYR A 33 -14.02 -17.51 25.26
N ALA A 34 -13.14 -17.32 24.27
CA ALA A 34 -13.43 -16.65 23.00
C ALA A 34 -13.89 -17.62 21.90
N ALA A 35 -13.51 -18.90 22.02
CA ALA A 35 -13.82 -19.94 21.03
C ALA A 35 -15.31 -20.03 20.63
N PRO A 36 -16.31 -19.90 21.53
CA PRO A 36 -17.72 -19.93 21.15
C PRO A 36 -18.13 -18.79 20.21
N TYR A 37 -17.40 -17.67 20.21
CA TYR A 37 -17.71 -16.47 19.44
C TYR A 37 -16.96 -16.42 18.10
N MET A 38 -16.02 -17.35 17.83
CA MET A 38 -15.20 -17.32 16.61
C MET A 38 -15.95 -17.66 15.33
N ASN A 39 -17.12 -18.28 15.43
CA ASN A 39 -18.03 -18.51 14.29
C ASN A 39 -18.83 -17.26 13.90
N THR A 40 -18.59 -16.13 14.57
CA THR A 40 -19.22 -14.86 14.22
C THR A 40 -18.38 -14.12 13.18
N ALA A 41 -19.08 -13.39 12.33
CA ALA A 41 -18.56 -12.38 11.41
C ALA A 41 -17.55 -11.43 12.10
N MET A 42 -16.25 -11.67 11.93
CA MET A 42 -15.21 -10.81 12.50
C MET A 42 -14.59 -9.89 11.44
N PRO A 43 -14.36 -8.60 11.77
CA PRO A 43 -13.63 -7.69 10.91
C PRO A 43 -12.22 -8.22 10.57
N PRO A 44 -11.67 -7.89 9.39
CA PRO A 44 -10.40 -8.44 8.91
C PRO A 44 -9.24 -8.18 9.86
N GLY A 45 -9.21 -7.03 10.54
CA GLY A 45 -8.17 -6.71 11.51
C GLY A 45 -8.14 -7.62 12.73
N HIS A 46 -9.29 -8.13 13.19
CA HIS A 46 -9.30 -9.10 14.29
C HIS A 46 -8.74 -10.44 13.83
N ASN A 47 -9.15 -10.90 12.64
CA ASN A 47 -8.63 -12.13 12.04
C ASN A 47 -7.15 -12.04 11.65
N PHE A 48 -6.66 -10.85 11.30
CA PHE A 48 -5.27 -10.66 10.91
C PHE A 48 -4.37 -10.41 12.12
N GLU A 49 -4.72 -9.50 13.02
CA GLU A 49 -3.83 -9.12 14.13
C GLU A 49 -3.94 -10.03 15.36
N LEU A 50 -5.14 -10.54 15.67
CA LEU A 50 -5.39 -11.26 16.93
C LEU A 50 -5.56 -12.76 16.74
N PHE A 51 -6.35 -13.16 15.73
CA PHE A 51 -6.75 -14.55 15.51
C PHE A 51 -6.20 -15.12 14.21
N PHE A 52 -4.96 -14.75 13.86
CA PHE A 52 -4.33 -15.18 12.62
C PHE A 52 -4.21 -16.71 12.55
N PRO A 53 -4.88 -17.39 11.60
CA PRO A 53 -5.03 -18.83 11.64
C PRO A 53 -3.84 -19.55 10.99
N VAL A 54 -2.62 -19.30 11.45
CA VAL A 54 -1.40 -19.78 10.79
C VAL A 54 -0.69 -20.91 11.55
N TRP A 55 -1.03 -21.16 12.81
CA TRP A 55 -0.23 -22.03 13.68
C TRP A 55 -0.51 -23.50 13.44
N ASN A 56 0.53 -24.34 13.50
CA ASN A 56 0.35 -25.80 13.52
C ASN A 56 -0.35 -26.21 14.82
N GLU A 57 -1.42 -27.01 14.72
CA GLU A 57 -2.25 -27.40 15.86
C GLU A 57 -1.50 -28.23 16.91
N THR A 58 -0.51 -29.02 16.48
CA THR A 58 0.19 -29.98 17.34
C THR A 58 1.30 -29.34 18.19
N ASP A 59 1.98 -28.32 17.68
CA ASP A 59 3.20 -27.77 18.29
C ASP A 59 3.27 -26.24 18.30
N TRP A 60 2.24 -25.55 17.81
CA TRP A 60 2.16 -24.09 17.72
C TRP A 60 3.32 -23.43 16.96
N THR A 61 3.96 -24.18 16.06
CA THR A 61 5.01 -23.63 15.19
C THR A 61 4.42 -22.93 13.97
N LEU A 62 5.21 -22.02 13.36
CA LEU A 62 4.83 -21.28 12.16
C LEU A 62 5.23 -22.09 10.89
N PRO A 63 4.27 -22.67 10.16
CA PRO A 63 4.53 -23.34 8.89
C PRO A 63 4.94 -22.33 7.80
N LYS A 64 5.96 -22.67 7.01
CA LYS A 64 6.49 -21.78 5.96
C LYS A 64 5.59 -21.71 4.72
N ASP A 65 4.87 -22.78 4.43
CA ASP A 65 4.10 -23.01 3.20
C ASP A 65 2.61 -22.65 3.31
N LYS A 66 2.10 -22.39 4.52
CA LYS A 66 0.66 -22.15 4.77
C LYS A 66 0.30 -20.69 5.01
N LYS A 67 1.26 -19.77 4.91
CA LYS A 67 1.06 -18.33 5.11
C LYS A 67 -0.03 -17.75 4.20
N PHE A 68 -0.10 -18.19 2.94
CA PHE A 68 -1.10 -17.73 1.97
C PHE A 68 -2.54 -18.01 2.40
N HIS A 69 -2.83 -19.27 2.74
CA HIS A 69 -4.16 -19.69 3.18
C HIS A 69 -4.57 -19.06 4.51
N ALA A 70 -3.62 -18.63 5.34
CA ALA A 70 -3.92 -17.84 6.53
C ALA A 70 -4.36 -16.42 6.17
N ILE A 71 -3.70 -15.74 5.21
CA ILE A 71 -4.10 -14.41 4.72
C ILE A 71 -5.50 -14.44 4.10
N GLU A 72 -5.78 -15.42 3.25
CA GLU A 72 -7.08 -15.60 2.58
C GLU A 72 -8.23 -15.73 3.59
N ARG A 73 -7.99 -16.34 4.75
CA ARG A 73 -9.00 -16.44 5.82
C ARG A 73 -9.19 -15.15 6.62
N SER A 74 -8.30 -14.16 6.48
CA SER A 74 -8.30 -12.93 7.27
C SER A 74 -8.68 -11.67 6.48
N TRP A 75 -8.86 -11.73 5.16
CA TRP A 75 -9.02 -10.55 4.30
C TRP A 75 -10.47 -10.13 4.00
N HIS A 76 -11.46 -10.89 4.46
CA HIS A 76 -12.87 -10.63 4.14
C HIS A 76 -13.39 -9.44 4.96
N ILE A 77 -14.01 -8.46 4.28
CA ILE A 77 -14.62 -7.29 4.93
C ILE A 77 -16.14 -7.35 4.94
N LYS A 78 -16.75 -8.30 4.21
CA LYS A 78 -18.21 -8.45 4.00
C LYS A 78 -19.04 -8.07 5.23
N ASP A 79 -18.75 -8.68 6.36
CA ASP A 79 -19.59 -8.52 7.54
C ASP A 79 -19.32 -7.23 8.33
N SER A 80 -18.15 -6.62 8.12
CA SER A 80 -17.77 -5.32 8.69
C SER A 80 -18.04 -4.14 7.76
N LYS A 81 -18.53 -4.39 6.53
CA LYS A 81 -18.82 -3.37 5.52
C LYS A 81 -19.87 -2.37 6.01
N GLY A 82 -20.94 -2.84 6.65
CA GLY A 82 -21.96 -1.98 7.25
C GLY A 82 -21.37 -1.06 8.33
N MET A 83 -20.48 -1.58 9.19
CA MET A 83 -19.78 -0.77 10.19
C MET A 83 -18.89 0.31 9.55
N LEU A 84 -18.16 -0.06 8.48
CA LEU A 84 -17.34 0.87 7.71
C LEU A 84 -18.20 1.98 7.07
N GLU A 85 -19.33 1.62 6.47
CA GLU A 85 -20.28 2.59 5.88
C GLU A 85 -20.83 3.56 6.92
N GLU A 86 -21.22 3.07 8.10
CA GLU A 86 -21.70 3.92 9.19
C GLU A 86 -20.59 4.83 9.75
N MET A 87 -19.35 4.34 9.84
CA MET A 87 -18.19 5.16 10.22
C MET A 87 -17.97 6.31 9.21
N LEU A 88 -18.04 5.99 7.91
CA LEU A 88 -17.93 6.99 6.85
C LEU A 88 -19.12 7.97 6.85
N LYS A 89 -20.35 7.52 7.13
CA LYS A 89 -21.51 8.42 7.30
C LYS A 89 -21.29 9.37 8.48
N ARG A 90 -20.76 8.87 9.60
CA ARG A 90 -20.44 9.69 10.78
C ARG A 90 -19.37 10.73 10.48
N GLN A 91 -18.27 10.35 9.81
CA GLN A 91 -17.24 11.32 9.40
C GLN A 91 -17.81 12.40 8.48
N ARG A 92 -18.64 12.01 7.50
CA ARG A 92 -19.32 12.97 6.62
C ARG A 92 -20.19 13.95 7.38
N HIS A 93 -21.04 13.44 8.28
CA HIS A 93 -21.89 14.30 9.11
C HIS A 93 -21.07 15.28 9.95
N GLN A 94 -19.97 14.83 10.57
CA GLN A 94 -19.07 15.70 11.32
C GLN A 94 -18.39 16.74 10.42
N ALA A 95 -18.03 16.37 9.20
CA ALA A 95 -17.44 17.29 8.24
C ALA A 95 -18.44 18.36 7.79
N ASP A 96 -19.69 17.98 7.52
CA ASP A 96 -20.75 18.90 7.12
C ASP A 96 -20.99 19.98 8.18
N LEU A 97 -20.90 19.63 9.47
CA LEU A 97 -21.03 20.58 10.58
C LEU A 97 -19.87 21.62 10.64
N LEU A 98 -18.71 21.29 10.08
CA LEU A 98 -17.54 22.18 10.07
C LEU A 98 -17.59 23.20 8.92
N ASN A 99 -18.49 23.02 7.94
CA ASN A 99 -18.73 23.94 6.82
C ASN A 99 -17.42 24.39 6.12
N GLU A 100 -17.14 25.69 6.19
CA GLU A 100 -15.98 26.32 5.57
C GLU A 100 -14.64 25.93 6.22
N ASN A 101 -14.64 25.40 7.44
CA ASN A 101 -13.43 24.98 8.17
C ASN A 101 -12.96 23.57 7.82
N ILE A 102 -13.53 22.93 6.79
CA ILE A 102 -13.07 21.62 6.33
C ILE A 102 -12.87 21.59 4.81
N LEU A 103 -11.88 20.82 4.40
CA LEU A 103 -11.68 20.36 3.03
C LEU A 103 -11.95 18.87 3.02
N SER A 104 -12.89 18.46 2.17
CA SER A 104 -13.19 17.05 1.91
C SER A 104 -12.87 16.75 0.46
N LEU A 105 -12.14 15.66 0.21
CA LEU A 105 -11.75 15.23 -1.14
C LEU A 105 -11.96 13.73 -1.28
N ASP A 106 -12.67 13.34 -2.33
CA ASP A 106 -12.78 11.94 -2.72
C ASP A 106 -11.67 11.58 -3.71
N ALA A 107 -11.09 10.41 -3.53
CA ALA A 107 -10.10 9.85 -4.43
C ALA A 107 -10.33 8.34 -4.60
N ARG A 108 -9.81 7.80 -5.68
CA ARG A 108 -9.81 6.37 -5.97
C ARG A 108 -8.38 5.88 -6.13
N SER A 109 -8.05 4.74 -5.52
CA SER A 109 -6.75 4.11 -5.74
C SER A 109 -6.62 3.57 -7.15
N THR A 110 -5.52 3.87 -7.82
CA THR A 110 -5.15 3.32 -9.12
C THR A 110 -4.21 2.12 -8.99
N ALA A 111 -3.58 1.98 -7.83
CA ALA A 111 -2.67 0.90 -7.46
C ALA A 111 -3.07 0.28 -6.11
N PRO A 112 -2.53 -0.90 -5.73
CA PRO A 112 -2.75 -1.44 -4.41
C PRO A 112 -2.27 -0.47 -3.33
N PHE A 113 -3.03 -0.35 -2.25
CA PHE A 113 -2.67 0.51 -1.13
C PHE A 113 -2.19 -0.33 0.06
N LEU A 114 -1.07 0.08 0.65
CA LEU A 114 -0.42 -0.60 1.76
C LEU A 114 -0.17 0.38 2.90
N THR A 115 -0.48 -0.04 4.12
CA THR A 115 -0.29 0.75 5.35
C THR A 115 0.20 -0.18 6.46
N GLY A 116 0.98 0.35 7.41
CA GLY A 116 1.38 -0.44 8.58
C GLY A 116 2.38 -1.56 8.33
N ILE A 117 3.17 -1.52 7.25
CA ILE A 117 4.13 -2.59 6.92
C ILE A 117 5.14 -2.87 8.04
N GLY A 118 5.48 -1.85 8.84
CA GLY A 118 6.41 -1.98 9.97
C GLY A 118 5.80 -2.53 11.24
N ILE A 119 4.49 -2.87 11.24
CA ILE A 119 3.85 -3.54 12.37
C ILE A 119 4.32 -4.99 12.40
N GLU A 120 4.76 -5.46 13.56
CA GLU A 120 5.18 -6.85 13.74
C GLU A 120 4.02 -7.82 13.51
N HIS A 121 4.28 -8.86 12.73
CA HIS A 121 3.28 -9.86 12.39
C HIS A 121 3.98 -11.18 12.01
N PRO A 122 3.36 -12.37 12.18
CA PRO A 122 3.95 -13.66 11.74
C PRO A 122 4.33 -13.73 10.25
N LEU A 123 3.78 -12.83 9.43
CA LEU A 123 4.14 -12.67 8.01
C LEU A 123 5.37 -11.78 7.79
N GLU A 124 6.02 -11.28 8.84
CA GLU A 124 7.07 -10.23 8.82
C GLU A 124 6.58 -8.84 8.42
N ASN A 125 5.51 -8.76 7.62
CA ASN A 125 4.85 -7.52 7.24
C ASN A 125 3.46 -7.46 7.89
N GLY A 126 3.24 -6.42 8.69
CA GLY A 126 1.94 -6.12 9.26
C GLY A 126 1.05 -5.29 8.33
N PHE A 127 -0.14 -4.95 8.84
CA PHE A 127 -1.09 -4.06 8.19
C PHE A 127 -1.78 -3.22 9.27
N SER A 128 -2.07 -1.94 8.99
CA SER A 128 -2.75 -1.08 9.97
C SER A 128 -4.27 -1.26 9.94
N PHE A 129 -4.82 -1.73 11.06
CA PHE A 129 -6.26 -1.74 11.32
C PHE A 129 -6.63 -0.78 12.46
N LEU A 130 -7.79 -0.13 12.33
CA LEU A 130 -8.33 0.76 13.35
C LEU A 130 -8.78 -0.07 14.56
N LYS A 131 -8.21 0.20 15.73
CA LYS A 131 -8.59 -0.45 16.99
C LYS A 131 -9.73 0.34 17.66
N PRO A 132 -10.75 -0.31 18.25
CA PRO A 132 -10.96 -1.75 18.37
C PRO A 132 -11.79 -2.36 17.22
N TYR A 133 -11.98 -1.66 16.10
CA TYR A 133 -12.95 -2.06 15.07
C TYR A 133 -12.43 -3.08 14.05
N GLY A 134 -11.11 -3.22 13.89
CA GLY A 134 -10.49 -4.12 12.92
C GLY A 134 -10.74 -3.71 11.46
N LEU A 135 -11.03 -2.42 11.21
CA LEU A 135 -11.24 -1.88 9.86
C LEU A 135 -9.91 -1.38 9.27
N PRO A 136 -9.65 -1.58 7.96
CA PRO A 136 -8.45 -1.03 7.33
C PRO A 136 -8.48 0.50 7.41
N TYR A 137 -7.35 1.14 7.67
CA TYR A 137 -7.29 2.62 7.69
C TYR A 137 -5.91 3.17 7.33
N LEU A 138 -5.91 4.38 6.79
CA LEU A 138 -4.73 5.22 6.63
C LEU A 138 -4.72 6.26 7.77
N PRO A 139 -3.71 6.24 8.66
CA PRO A 139 -3.61 7.23 9.71
C PRO A 139 -3.53 8.66 9.17
N GLY A 140 -4.22 9.60 9.83
CA GLY A 140 -4.17 11.03 9.49
C GLY A 140 -2.77 11.62 9.61
N SER A 141 -1.91 11.05 10.44
CA SER A 141 -0.48 11.39 10.51
C SER A 141 0.27 11.02 9.22
N GLY A 142 -0.09 9.92 8.56
CA GLY A 142 0.43 9.53 7.25
C GLY A 142 0.01 10.51 6.16
N VAL A 143 -1.28 10.90 6.17
CA VAL A 143 -1.81 11.95 5.26
C VAL A 143 -1.07 13.27 5.46
N LYS A 144 -0.95 13.71 6.72
CA LYS A 144 -0.21 14.92 7.10
C LYS A 144 1.23 14.88 6.60
N GLY A 145 1.93 13.76 6.80
CA GLY A 145 3.32 13.60 6.40
C GLY A 145 3.54 13.76 4.90
N VAL A 146 2.72 13.07 4.09
CA VAL A 146 2.78 13.13 2.62
C VAL A 146 2.46 14.55 2.13
N LEU A 147 1.39 15.16 2.63
CA LEU A 147 0.98 16.50 2.19
C LEU A 147 1.95 17.58 2.67
N LYS A 148 2.51 17.47 3.88
CA LYS A 148 3.57 18.37 4.34
C LYS A 148 4.76 18.30 3.37
N LYS A 149 5.18 17.09 3.02
CA LYS A 149 6.29 16.86 2.09
C LYS A 149 6.00 17.44 0.70
N ALA A 150 4.79 17.25 0.17
CA ALA A 150 4.36 17.87 -1.09
C ALA A 150 4.46 19.40 -1.03
N CYS A 151 3.92 20.02 0.03
CA CYS A 151 3.98 21.47 0.22
C CYS A 151 5.43 22.00 0.32
N GLU A 152 6.31 21.28 1.02
CA GLU A 152 7.73 21.65 1.13
C GLU A 152 8.44 21.60 -0.22
N GLU A 153 8.14 20.61 -1.07
CA GLU A 153 8.72 20.51 -2.41
C GLU A 153 8.14 21.55 -3.38
N LEU A 154 6.84 21.84 -3.29
CA LEU A 154 6.20 22.93 -4.03
C LEU A 154 6.74 24.31 -3.61
N ALA A 155 7.08 24.50 -2.34
CA ALA A 155 7.65 25.75 -1.83
C ALA A 155 9.13 25.94 -2.18
N LEU A 156 9.93 24.85 -2.28
CA LEU A 156 11.40 24.95 -2.36
C LEU A 156 12.05 24.36 -3.62
N VAL A 157 11.37 23.52 -4.41
CA VAL A 157 12.04 22.71 -5.45
C VAL A 157 11.37 22.78 -6.83
N GLY A 158 10.07 23.05 -6.93
CA GLY A 158 9.33 22.95 -8.21
C GLY A 158 9.35 24.21 -9.10
N GLU A 159 9.02 24.04 -10.39
CA GLU A 159 8.75 25.15 -11.34
C GLU A 159 7.56 26.03 -10.92
N HIS A 160 6.73 25.54 -10.00
CA HIS A 160 5.63 26.27 -9.36
C HIS A 160 6.04 27.00 -8.07
N SER A 161 7.35 27.09 -7.77
CA SER A 161 7.89 27.86 -6.64
C SER A 161 7.49 29.33 -6.79
N GLY A 162 6.44 29.74 -6.08
CA GLY A 162 5.87 31.09 -6.20
C GLY A 162 4.44 31.19 -5.69
N ALA A 163 3.62 30.15 -5.86
CA ALA A 163 2.29 30.09 -5.24
C ALA A 163 2.35 29.78 -3.73
N TRP A 164 3.46 29.14 -3.31
CA TRP A 164 3.72 28.69 -1.95
C TRP A 164 4.94 29.37 -1.37
N ASN A 165 4.89 29.63 -0.07
CA ASN A 165 6.10 29.89 0.69
C ASN A 165 6.21 28.99 1.92
N ILE A 166 7.44 28.82 2.39
CA ILE A 166 7.74 27.91 3.50
C ILE A 166 7.09 28.35 4.83
N LEU A 167 6.82 29.64 5.02
CA LEU A 167 6.21 30.16 6.24
C LEU A 167 4.74 29.74 6.35
N GLU A 168 4.03 29.69 5.23
CA GLU A 168 2.67 29.16 5.17
C GLU A 168 2.65 27.66 5.50
N VAL A 169 3.64 26.90 5.01
CA VAL A 169 3.80 25.48 5.37
C VAL A 169 3.97 25.33 6.88
N TRP A 170 4.81 26.15 7.51
CA TRP A 170 4.99 26.12 8.98
C TRP A 170 3.74 26.55 9.75
N SER A 171 2.99 27.53 9.24
CA SER A 171 1.73 27.99 9.83
C SER A 171 0.65 26.88 9.76
N LEU A 172 0.55 26.17 8.63
CA LEU A 172 -0.47 25.14 8.40
C LEU A 172 -0.11 23.78 9.03
N PHE A 173 1.13 23.32 8.89
CA PHE A 173 1.55 21.98 9.31
C PHE A 173 2.30 21.95 10.65
N GLY A 174 2.78 23.11 11.10
CA GLY A 174 3.64 23.28 12.28
C GLY A 174 5.11 23.41 11.92
N PHE A 175 5.90 23.96 12.83
CA PHE A 175 7.33 24.13 12.66
C PHE A 175 8.09 22.90 13.17
N GLU A 176 9.09 22.45 12.41
CA GLU A 176 9.94 21.32 12.79
C GLU A 176 11.41 21.66 12.57
N GLY A 177 12.11 22.03 13.66
CA GLY A 177 13.51 22.48 13.62
C GLY A 177 14.51 21.44 13.09
N GLY A 178 14.14 20.15 13.13
CA GLY A 178 14.94 19.04 12.62
C GLY A 178 14.83 18.81 11.12
N SER A 179 14.01 19.58 10.40
CA SER A 179 13.78 19.38 8.96
C SER A 179 15.06 19.51 8.15
N ALA A 180 15.20 18.68 7.11
CA ALA A 180 16.41 18.61 6.29
C ALA A 180 16.76 19.93 5.58
N TYR A 181 15.76 20.73 5.20
CA TYR A 181 15.97 22.07 4.61
C TYR A 181 16.48 23.11 5.62
N LEU A 182 16.38 22.86 6.94
CA LEU A 182 16.95 23.72 7.98
C LEU A 182 18.33 23.23 8.41
N SER A 183 18.43 21.94 8.77
CA SER A 183 19.69 21.37 9.24
C SER A 183 20.72 21.24 8.12
N GLY A 184 20.28 20.87 6.91
CA GLY A 184 21.16 20.40 5.83
C GLY A 184 21.66 18.97 6.07
N GLU A 185 21.09 18.30 7.06
CA GLU A 185 21.50 16.97 7.49
C GLU A 185 20.41 15.94 7.19
N SER A 186 20.83 14.71 6.93
CA SER A 186 19.96 13.55 6.84
C SER A 186 20.42 12.50 7.84
N ARG A 187 19.47 11.91 8.59
CA ARG A 187 19.74 10.77 9.48
C ARG A 187 20.16 9.52 8.69
N SER A 188 19.88 9.47 7.39
CA SER A 188 20.25 8.33 6.55
C SER A 188 21.74 8.35 6.22
N LYS A 189 22.35 7.16 6.17
CA LYS A 189 23.72 6.98 5.68
C LYS A 189 23.82 7.10 4.16
N ALA A 190 22.69 7.04 3.43
CA ALA A 190 22.68 7.07 1.98
C ALA A 190 23.16 8.44 1.43
N LYS A 191 24.13 8.41 0.51
CA LYS A 191 24.77 9.60 -0.05
C LYS A 191 23.75 10.56 -0.70
N PHE A 192 22.87 10.03 -1.53
CA PHE A 192 21.87 10.83 -2.26
C PHE A 192 20.92 11.60 -1.32
N LEU A 193 20.59 11.04 -0.15
CA LEU A 193 19.73 11.72 0.84
C LEU A 193 20.46 12.87 1.54
N LYS A 194 21.78 12.75 1.74
CA LYS A 194 22.61 13.84 2.27
C LYS A 194 22.77 14.97 1.24
N GLU A 195 23.02 14.61 -0.02
CA GLU A 195 23.07 15.57 -1.13
C GLU A 195 21.74 16.31 -1.28
N ARG A 196 20.62 15.59 -1.20
CA ARG A 196 19.27 16.17 -1.22
C ARG A 196 19.03 17.12 -0.04
N ALA A 197 19.45 16.77 1.18
CA ALA A 197 19.31 17.65 2.34
C ALA A 197 20.11 18.96 2.16
N CYS A 198 21.33 18.86 1.63
CA CYS A 198 22.15 20.04 1.31
C CYS A 198 21.49 20.93 0.25
N SER A 199 21.00 20.34 -0.85
CA SER A 199 20.27 21.04 -1.91
C SER A 199 19.01 21.75 -1.39
N LEU A 200 18.25 21.11 -0.51
CA LEU A 200 17.06 21.72 0.12
C LEU A 200 17.43 22.92 1.00
N LYS A 201 18.51 22.83 1.79
CA LYS A 201 19.00 23.94 2.60
C LYS A 201 19.45 25.13 1.75
N GLN A 202 20.13 24.86 0.63
CA GLN A 202 20.49 25.90 -0.34
C GLN A 202 19.26 26.55 -0.97
N SER A 203 18.24 25.76 -1.29
CA SER A 203 16.98 26.26 -1.84
C SER A 203 16.26 27.19 -0.86
N LEU A 204 16.20 26.81 0.43
CA LEU A 204 15.66 27.69 1.47
C LEU A 204 16.50 28.97 1.62
N ALA A 205 17.83 28.88 1.61
CA ALA A 205 18.70 30.05 1.69
C ALA A 205 18.49 31.00 0.48
N SER A 206 18.32 30.45 -0.71
CA SER A 206 17.99 31.23 -1.91
C SER A 206 16.64 31.93 -1.76
N TRP A 207 15.61 31.20 -1.29
CA TRP A 207 14.28 31.76 -1.03
C TRP A 207 14.33 32.90 0.02
N VAL A 208 15.06 32.71 1.12
CA VAL A 208 15.25 33.76 2.15
C VAL A 208 15.89 35.03 1.58
N ASN A 209 16.75 34.90 0.57
CA ASN A 209 17.40 36.04 -0.08
C ASN A 209 16.48 36.78 -1.06
N SER A 210 15.55 36.10 -1.70
CA SER A 210 14.64 36.68 -2.70
C SER A 210 13.27 37.07 -2.15
N ALA A 211 12.87 36.57 -0.99
CA ALA A 211 11.53 36.79 -0.43
C ALA A 211 11.39 38.17 0.25
N GLU A 212 10.24 38.81 0.04
CA GLU A 212 9.80 40.05 0.71
C GLU A 212 9.32 39.75 2.15
N LEU A 213 10.22 39.30 3.02
CA LEU A 213 9.90 38.80 4.37
C LEU A 213 9.19 39.85 5.25
N GLY A 214 9.41 41.15 5.02
CA GLY A 214 8.72 42.22 5.73
C GLY A 214 7.20 42.18 5.53
N SER A 215 6.73 41.82 4.34
CA SER A 215 5.30 41.65 4.04
C SER A 215 4.70 40.40 4.69
N MET A 216 5.54 39.46 5.12
CA MET A 216 5.15 38.17 5.70
C MET A 216 5.39 38.11 7.21
N ILE A 217 5.64 39.25 7.85
CA ILE A 217 6.02 39.32 9.27
C ILE A 217 4.97 38.69 10.20
N SER A 218 3.69 38.77 9.85
CA SER A 218 2.60 38.14 10.60
C SER A 218 2.71 36.61 10.69
N LEU A 219 3.36 35.96 9.71
CA LEU A 219 3.65 34.52 9.73
C LEU A 219 4.86 34.19 10.62
N LEU A 220 5.79 35.14 10.78
CA LEU A 220 7.03 34.97 11.53
C LEU A 220 6.91 35.35 12.99
N GLU A 221 6.12 36.37 13.33
CA GLU A 221 5.93 36.84 14.69
C GLU A 221 5.66 35.72 15.72
N PRO A 222 4.80 34.72 15.45
CA PRO A 222 4.54 33.65 16.40
C PRO A 222 5.77 32.78 16.67
N LEU A 223 6.62 32.60 15.65
CA LEU A 223 7.88 31.86 15.73
C LEU A 223 8.93 32.69 16.46
N ILE A 224 9.02 33.99 16.14
CA ILE A 224 9.94 34.95 16.78
C ILE A 224 9.65 35.05 18.27
N LYS A 225 8.37 35.17 18.67
CA LYS A 225 7.95 35.26 20.08
C LYS A 225 8.36 34.04 20.90
N GLN A 226 8.44 32.85 20.27
CA GLN A 226 8.89 31.63 20.93
C GLN A 226 10.41 31.49 20.95
N ALA A 227 11.08 31.95 19.89
CA ALA A 227 12.53 31.84 19.75
C ALA A 227 13.31 32.88 20.56
N ALA A 228 12.75 34.07 20.74
CA ALA A 228 13.37 35.20 21.43
C ALA A 228 13.53 34.94 22.93
N ALA A 229 14.69 35.29 23.50
CA ALA A 229 14.94 35.16 24.93
C ALA A 229 14.37 36.34 25.75
N SER A 230 14.22 37.49 25.10
CA SER A 230 13.70 38.72 25.70
C SER A 230 12.81 39.48 24.70
N LYS A 231 12.07 40.47 25.21
CA LYS A 231 11.27 41.37 24.36
C LYS A 231 12.15 42.14 23.36
N GLY A 232 13.35 42.56 23.79
CA GLY A 232 14.32 43.24 22.91
C GLY A 232 14.79 42.36 21.76
N ASP A 233 15.03 41.06 22.01
CA ASP A 233 15.39 40.12 20.95
C ASP A 233 14.25 39.93 19.96
N ALA A 234 13.00 39.86 20.45
CA ALA A 234 11.83 39.76 19.60
C ALA A 234 11.67 40.98 18.69
N GLU A 235 11.84 42.20 19.24
CA GLU A 235 11.79 43.44 18.47
C GLU A 235 12.92 43.52 17.43
N ALA A 236 14.13 43.06 17.77
CA ALA A 236 15.26 42.98 16.85
C ALA A 236 14.99 42.00 15.69
N TYR A 237 14.44 40.82 15.98
CA TYR A 237 14.06 39.85 14.94
C TYR A 237 12.89 40.35 14.08
N CYS A 238 11.91 41.05 14.66
CA CYS A 238 10.82 41.65 13.88
C CYS A 238 11.33 42.77 12.96
N SER A 239 12.31 43.54 13.40
CA SER A 239 12.94 44.60 12.61
C SER A 239 13.89 44.07 11.53
N ASN A 240 14.41 42.84 11.71
CA ASN A 240 15.25 42.15 10.73
C ASN A 240 14.79 40.68 10.52
N PRO A 241 13.67 40.46 9.81
CA PRO A 241 13.13 39.12 9.59
C PRO A 241 14.09 38.21 8.81
N LYS A 242 14.87 38.78 7.89
CA LYS A 242 15.91 38.06 7.15
C LYS A 242 16.99 37.50 8.10
N GLY A 243 17.47 38.33 9.03
CA GLY A 243 18.43 37.92 10.04
C GLY A 243 17.90 36.78 10.93
N PHE A 244 16.62 36.82 11.30
CA PHE A 244 15.97 35.72 12.02
C PHE A 244 15.99 34.42 11.20
N MET A 245 15.61 34.46 9.92
CA MET A 245 15.61 33.30 9.03
C MET A 245 17.02 32.72 8.81
N GLU A 246 18.01 33.58 8.62
CA GLU A 246 19.42 33.16 8.56
C GLU A 246 19.89 32.53 9.88
N GLY A 247 19.40 33.05 11.01
CA GLY A 247 19.59 32.48 12.33
C GLY A 247 19.07 31.04 12.40
N LEU A 248 17.87 30.76 11.87
CA LEU A 248 17.31 29.40 11.85
C LEU A 248 18.16 28.42 11.01
N LEU A 249 18.78 28.88 9.92
CA LEU A 249 19.66 28.05 9.09
C LEU A 249 20.99 27.66 9.78
N LYS A 250 21.44 28.47 10.74
CA LYS A 250 22.76 28.35 11.39
C LYS A 250 22.68 27.81 12.82
N ASN A 251 21.67 28.23 13.57
CA ASN A 251 21.57 27.98 15.01
C ASN A 251 20.55 26.88 15.31
N LYS A 252 21.02 25.78 15.89
CA LYS A 252 20.16 24.66 16.33
C LYS A 252 19.31 25.03 17.54
N ASP A 253 19.89 25.69 18.53
CA ASP A 253 19.21 26.07 19.77
C ASP A 253 18.07 27.05 19.50
N LEU A 254 18.24 27.96 18.53
CA LEU A 254 17.18 28.86 18.08
C LEU A 254 15.97 28.09 17.53
N ARG A 255 16.21 27.00 16.78
CA ARG A 255 15.15 26.17 16.21
C ARG A 255 14.45 25.33 17.27
N GLU A 256 15.17 24.82 18.26
CA GLU A 256 14.61 23.96 19.31
C GLU A 256 13.70 24.71 20.27
N LYS A 257 13.86 26.04 20.40
CA LYS A 257 12.95 26.91 21.17
C LYS A 257 11.56 27.09 20.53
N ILE A 258 11.42 26.77 19.25
CA ILE A 258 10.18 27.00 18.51
C ILE A 258 9.29 25.76 18.59
N HIS A 259 8.14 25.91 19.24
CA HIS A 259 7.11 24.90 19.41
C HIS A 259 5.80 25.36 18.77
N ASN A 260 5.81 25.56 17.45
CA ASN A 260 4.64 26.01 16.71
C ASN A 260 3.76 24.85 16.25
N ARG A 261 2.54 24.76 16.79
CA ARG A 261 1.50 23.85 16.31
C ARG A 261 0.92 24.37 14.99
N GLY A 262 0.77 23.49 14.00
CA GLY A 262 0.09 23.82 12.75
C GLY A 262 -1.42 23.99 12.89
N ALA A 263 -2.01 24.82 12.03
CA ALA A 263 -3.44 25.08 12.00
C ALA A 263 -4.30 23.93 11.41
N LEU A 264 -3.69 22.91 10.79
CA LEU A 264 -4.43 21.81 10.15
C LEU A 264 -4.52 20.56 11.03
N VAL A 265 -5.70 19.96 11.05
CA VAL A 265 -6.01 18.66 11.65
C VAL A 265 -6.39 17.68 10.53
N PHE A 266 -5.65 16.58 10.43
CA PHE A 266 -5.84 15.55 9.41
C PHE A 266 -6.55 14.36 10.03
N TRP A 267 -7.70 13.99 9.48
CA TRP A 267 -8.46 12.87 10.00
C TRP A 267 -7.93 11.55 9.44
N ASP A 268 -8.18 10.46 10.17
CA ASP A 268 -7.95 9.11 9.65
C ASP A 268 -8.86 8.84 8.45
N VAL A 269 -8.34 8.11 7.48
CA VAL A 269 -9.02 7.80 6.23
C VAL A 269 -9.35 6.32 6.19
N PHE A 270 -10.61 5.99 5.92
CA PHE A 270 -11.08 4.61 5.84
C PHE A 270 -11.30 4.19 4.37
N PRO A 271 -10.43 3.37 3.78
CA PRO A 271 -10.62 2.85 2.43
C PRO A 271 -11.88 1.99 2.34
N MET A 272 -12.67 2.23 1.31
CA MET A 272 -13.80 1.38 0.92
C MET A 272 -13.43 0.57 -0.33
N PRO A 273 -13.14 -0.75 -0.20
CA PRO A 273 -12.90 -1.62 -1.33
C PRO A 273 -14.11 -1.69 -2.27
N PRO A 274 -13.91 -1.90 -3.59
CA PRO A 274 -15.02 -2.08 -4.52
C PRO A 274 -15.81 -3.38 -4.28
N GLY A 275 -15.15 -4.41 -3.73
CA GLY A 275 -15.74 -5.69 -3.35
C GLY A 275 -15.78 -5.91 -1.84
N ASP A 276 -15.93 -7.17 -1.45
CA ASP A 276 -16.06 -7.57 -0.04
C ASP A 276 -14.76 -8.19 0.53
N THR A 277 -13.63 -7.92 -0.11
CA THR A 277 -12.31 -8.42 0.29
C THR A 277 -11.24 -7.34 0.21
N LEU A 278 -10.25 -7.46 1.08
CA LEU A 278 -8.91 -6.93 0.86
C LEU A 278 -8.20 -7.82 -0.19
N SER A 279 -6.90 -7.62 -0.40
CA SER A 279 -6.13 -8.39 -1.37
C SER A 279 -4.78 -8.80 -0.80
N ALA A 280 -4.22 -9.89 -1.31
CA ALA A 280 -2.87 -10.32 -0.99
C ALA A 280 -1.94 -10.00 -2.16
N ASP A 281 -0.73 -9.55 -1.83
CA ASP A 281 0.32 -9.29 -2.81
C ASP A 281 1.62 -9.96 -2.35
N ILE A 282 2.60 -10.10 -3.25
CA ILE A 282 3.82 -10.88 -3.03
C ILE A 282 5.06 -10.04 -3.36
N LEU A 283 5.97 -9.92 -2.39
CA LEU A 283 7.31 -9.42 -2.58
C LEU A 283 8.30 -10.59 -2.59
N THR A 284 9.10 -10.73 -3.63
CA THR A 284 10.09 -11.81 -3.73
C THR A 284 11.51 -11.23 -3.72
N PRO A 285 12.14 -11.00 -2.55
CA PRO A 285 13.56 -10.66 -2.48
C PRO A 285 14.44 -11.82 -2.98
N HIS A 286 15.46 -11.47 -3.77
CA HIS A 286 16.46 -12.41 -4.29
C HIS A 286 17.83 -12.26 -3.61
N TYR A 287 18.15 -11.07 -3.07
CA TYR A 287 19.49 -10.74 -2.58
C TYR A 287 19.66 -10.89 -1.06
N GLY A 288 18.90 -11.76 -0.40
CA GLY A 288 19.07 -12.03 1.05
C GLY A 288 20.53 -12.39 1.39
N HIS A 289 21.15 -13.21 0.54
CA HIS A 289 22.56 -13.61 0.63
C HIS A 289 23.56 -12.42 0.59
N TYR A 290 23.25 -11.35 -0.14
CA TYR A 290 24.09 -10.15 -0.20
C TYR A 290 23.92 -9.31 1.06
N TYR A 291 22.66 -9.02 1.44
CA TYR A 291 22.36 -8.11 2.55
C TYR A 291 22.58 -8.72 3.94
N GLN A 292 22.43 -10.03 4.09
CA GLN A 292 22.49 -10.73 5.38
C GLN A 292 23.79 -11.52 5.57
N ASP A 293 24.29 -12.16 4.51
CA ASP A 293 25.47 -13.04 4.60
C ASP A 293 26.78 -12.38 4.09
N GLY A 294 26.72 -11.14 3.59
CA GLY A 294 27.89 -10.43 3.06
C GLY A 294 28.51 -11.04 1.79
N LYS A 295 27.78 -11.92 1.09
CA LYS A 295 28.22 -12.50 -0.19
C LYS A 295 28.12 -11.46 -1.31
N THR A 296 28.73 -11.72 -2.46
CA THR A 296 28.63 -10.81 -3.62
C THR A 296 27.21 -10.75 -4.17
N PRO A 297 26.75 -9.58 -4.67
CA PRO A 297 25.40 -9.47 -5.22
C PRO A 297 25.36 -10.15 -6.58
N HIS A 298 24.47 -11.13 -6.75
CA HIS A 298 24.24 -11.80 -8.03
C HIS A 298 22.79 -12.28 -8.17
N ASP A 299 22.29 -12.35 -9.40
CA ASP A 299 20.86 -12.58 -9.70
C ASP A 299 20.40 -14.03 -9.51
N SER A 300 21.32 -14.94 -9.16
CA SER A 300 21.01 -16.35 -8.90
C SER A 300 20.64 -16.66 -7.44
N GLY A 301 20.33 -15.63 -6.64
CA GLY A 301 19.79 -15.83 -5.28
C GLY A 301 18.42 -16.50 -5.29
N GLN A 302 18.21 -17.45 -4.38
CA GLN A 302 16.93 -18.15 -4.25
C GLN A 302 15.81 -17.16 -3.89
N PRO A 303 14.69 -17.16 -4.63
CA PRO A 303 13.55 -16.31 -4.32
C PRO A 303 12.91 -16.71 -2.99
N VAL A 304 12.63 -15.74 -2.13
CA VAL A 304 11.84 -15.95 -0.90
C VAL A 304 10.52 -15.17 -1.00
N PRO A 305 9.43 -15.77 -1.52
CA PRO A 305 8.15 -15.09 -1.63
C PRO A 305 7.62 -14.70 -0.25
N ASN A 306 7.45 -13.40 -0.02
CA ASN A 306 6.87 -12.84 1.18
C ASN A 306 5.54 -12.17 0.84
N GLN A 307 4.46 -12.72 1.39
CA GLN A 307 3.09 -12.30 1.08
C GLN A 307 2.60 -11.33 2.14
N PHE A 308 1.87 -10.30 1.71
CA PHE A 308 1.35 -9.27 2.59
C PHE A 308 -0.03 -8.79 2.15
N LEU A 309 -0.78 -8.24 3.10
CA LEU A 309 -2.13 -7.75 2.88
C LEU A 309 -2.11 -6.34 2.27
N THR A 310 -3.05 -6.05 1.39
CA THR A 310 -3.22 -4.76 0.71
C THR A 310 -4.69 -4.42 0.58
N VAL A 311 -4.99 -3.14 0.39
CA VAL A 311 -6.30 -2.69 -0.11
C VAL A 311 -6.24 -2.71 -1.65
N PRO A 312 -7.22 -3.32 -2.33
CA PRO A 312 -7.19 -3.47 -3.78
C PRO A 312 -7.24 -2.11 -4.52
N PRO A 313 -6.72 -2.04 -5.76
CA PRO A 313 -7.02 -0.94 -6.67
C PRO A 313 -8.53 -0.73 -6.86
N GLY A 314 -8.92 0.49 -7.23
CA GLY A 314 -10.31 0.88 -7.41
C GLY A 314 -11.04 1.20 -6.10
N SER A 315 -10.37 1.11 -4.95
CA SER A 315 -10.92 1.44 -3.64
C SER A 315 -11.10 2.95 -3.48
N LEU A 316 -12.19 3.34 -2.82
CA LEU A 316 -12.52 4.74 -2.56
C LEU A 316 -11.89 5.21 -1.24
N PHE A 317 -11.35 6.42 -1.26
CA PHE A 317 -10.76 7.11 -0.11
C PHE A 317 -11.41 8.49 0.00
N ARG A 318 -11.86 8.85 1.20
CA ARG A 318 -12.33 10.20 1.50
C ARG A 318 -11.38 10.86 2.49
N PHE A 319 -10.72 11.91 2.06
CA PHE A 319 -9.82 12.70 2.87
C PHE A 319 -10.57 13.85 3.51
N HIS A 320 -10.33 14.08 4.81
CA HIS A 320 -10.86 15.21 5.56
C HIS A 320 -9.70 15.96 6.22
N VAL A 321 -9.57 17.24 5.89
CA VAL A 321 -8.60 18.15 6.50
C VAL A 321 -9.35 19.34 7.09
N GLN A 322 -9.30 19.44 8.41
CA GLN A 322 -9.94 20.50 9.16
C GLN A 322 -8.96 21.63 9.43
N TYR A 323 -9.39 22.87 9.20
CA TYR A 323 -8.73 24.07 9.66
C TYR A 323 -9.17 24.38 11.09
N ALA A 324 -8.23 24.30 12.03
CA ALA A 324 -8.43 24.52 13.46
C ALA A 324 -7.23 25.30 14.03
N PRO A 325 -7.10 26.59 13.68
CA PRO A 325 -5.99 27.43 14.14
C PRO A 325 -5.98 27.55 15.67
N THR A 326 -4.80 27.41 16.27
CA THR A 326 -4.57 27.81 17.67
C THR A 326 -4.11 29.26 17.72
N GLY A 327 -4.49 30.00 18.77
CA GLY A 327 -4.16 31.42 18.94
C GLY A 327 -2.70 31.71 18.60
N GLY A 328 -2.48 32.59 17.63
CA GLY A 328 -1.15 32.90 17.08
C GLY A 328 -0.91 32.39 15.65
N THR A 329 -1.77 31.56 15.06
CA THR A 329 -1.69 31.29 13.62
C THR A 329 -2.35 32.42 12.84
N SER A 330 -1.61 32.98 11.88
CA SER A 330 -2.09 33.99 10.93
C SER A 330 -3.38 33.53 10.27
N ASP A 331 -4.36 34.43 10.19
CA ASP A 331 -5.64 34.19 9.54
C ASP A 331 -5.38 33.96 8.04
N HIS A 332 -5.33 32.70 7.61
CA HIS A 332 -5.28 32.38 6.20
C HIS A 332 -6.67 32.69 5.63
N SER A 333 -6.76 33.43 4.53
CA SER A 333 -8.07 33.60 3.87
C SER A 333 -8.68 32.21 3.63
N LYS A 334 -9.97 32.06 3.95
CA LYS A 334 -10.69 30.77 3.99
C LYS A 334 -10.52 29.90 2.74
N GLU A 335 -10.25 30.51 1.59
CA GLU A 335 -10.09 29.84 0.30
C GLU A 335 -8.64 29.43 0.01
N ARG A 336 -7.66 30.18 0.52
CA ARG A 336 -6.24 30.00 0.20
C ARG A 336 -5.70 28.67 0.71
N TRP A 337 -5.94 28.31 1.97
CA TRP A 337 -5.45 27.04 2.51
C TRP A 337 -6.07 25.82 1.81
N LYS A 338 -7.33 25.92 1.35
CA LYS A 338 -8.00 24.87 0.58
C LYS A 338 -7.39 24.72 -0.81
N ALA A 339 -7.18 25.83 -1.51
CA ALA A 339 -6.52 25.84 -2.82
C ALA A 339 -5.10 25.27 -2.73
N MET A 340 -4.36 25.65 -1.69
CA MET A 340 -3.06 25.10 -1.34
C MET A 340 -3.15 23.58 -1.15
N LEU A 341 -4.00 23.09 -0.24
CA LEU A 341 -4.14 21.64 -0.07
C LEU A 341 -4.57 20.93 -1.36
N GLY A 342 -5.44 21.51 -2.19
CA GLY A 342 -5.83 20.94 -3.48
C GLY A 342 -4.62 20.71 -4.40
N GLN A 343 -3.70 21.66 -4.49
CA GLN A 343 -2.45 21.50 -5.24
C GLN A 343 -1.53 20.44 -4.61
N ALA A 344 -1.44 20.42 -3.27
CA ALA A 344 -0.63 19.43 -2.57
C ALA A 344 -1.16 18.00 -2.77
N PHE A 345 -2.49 17.83 -2.79
CA PHE A 345 -3.13 16.55 -3.11
C PHE A 345 -2.85 16.12 -4.54
N ALA A 346 -3.02 17.02 -5.52
CA ALA A 346 -2.69 16.73 -6.92
C ALA A 346 -1.23 16.28 -7.07
N TYR A 347 -0.30 17.04 -6.47
CA TYR A 347 1.12 16.69 -6.46
C TYR A 347 1.38 15.33 -5.78
N ALA A 348 0.76 15.09 -4.61
CA ALA A 348 0.92 13.84 -3.89
C ALA A 348 0.39 12.64 -4.69
N PHE A 349 -0.73 12.80 -5.39
CA PHE A 349 -1.33 11.76 -6.23
C PHE A 349 -0.51 11.42 -7.47
N ASP A 350 0.26 12.36 -8.00
CA ASP A 350 1.10 12.11 -9.18
C ASP A 350 2.51 11.63 -8.82
N TRP A 351 3.10 12.17 -7.75
CA TRP A 351 4.54 12.06 -7.50
C TRP A 351 4.93 11.34 -6.22
N LEU A 352 4.07 11.31 -5.20
CA LEU A 352 4.44 10.80 -3.87
C LEU A 352 3.77 9.47 -3.51
N GLY A 353 2.46 9.35 -3.75
CA GLY A 353 1.62 8.27 -3.24
C GLY A 353 1.40 8.32 -1.72
N PHE A 354 0.43 7.53 -1.24
CA PHE A 354 0.12 7.39 0.19
C PHE A 354 0.45 5.99 0.71
N GLY A 355 0.95 5.90 1.95
CA GLY A 355 1.23 4.62 2.59
C GLY A 355 2.66 4.10 2.32
N ALA A 356 2.82 2.79 2.26
CA ALA A 356 4.11 2.13 2.10
C ALA A 356 4.39 1.73 0.65
N LYS A 357 5.67 1.50 0.33
CA LYS A 357 6.14 1.05 -1.01
C LYS A 357 5.76 1.97 -2.17
N THR A 358 5.61 3.27 -1.92
CA THR A 358 5.24 4.24 -2.96
C THR A 358 6.26 4.36 -4.09
N ALA A 359 7.55 4.16 -3.80
CA ALA A 359 8.63 4.16 -4.80
C ALA A 359 8.50 3.07 -5.88
N VAL A 360 7.73 2.00 -5.61
CA VAL A 360 7.41 0.95 -6.59
C VAL A 360 5.94 1.00 -7.03
N GLY A 361 5.27 2.14 -6.80
CA GLY A 361 3.95 2.44 -7.35
C GLY A 361 2.74 2.15 -6.44
N TYR A 362 2.92 1.69 -5.20
CA TYR A 362 1.79 1.51 -4.28
C TYR A 362 1.21 2.85 -3.83
N GLY A 363 -0.09 2.84 -3.51
CA GLY A 363 -0.76 3.98 -2.91
C GLY A 363 -0.97 5.18 -3.84
N GLN A 364 -0.82 4.98 -5.14
CA GLN A 364 -1.19 5.95 -6.17
C GLN A 364 -2.72 6.06 -6.25
N MET A 365 -3.21 7.29 -6.44
CA MET A 365 -4.63 7.62 -6.42
C MET A 365 -4.95 8.69 -7.46
N THR A 366 -6.22 8.84 -7.81
CA THR A 366 -6.73 9.93 -8.64
C THR A 366 -7.93 10.58 -7.96
N LEU A 367 -8.11 11.89 -8.15
CA LEU A 367 -9.31 12.59 -7.67
C LEU A 367 -10.57 12.01 -8.30
N GLU A 368 -11.60 11.79 -7.48
CA GLU A 368 -12.94 11.50 -7.98
C GLU A 368 -13.68 12.82 -8.21
N ALA A 369 -14.13 13.06 -9.44
CA ALA A 369 -14.97 14.22 -9.71
C ALA A 369 -16.30 14.08 -8.96
N HIS A 370 -16.63 15.04 -8.09
CA HIS A 370 -17.93 15.09 -7.43
C HIS A 370 -19.04 15.33 -8.47
N GLY A 371 -19.69 14.26 -8.95
CA GLY A 371 -20.74 14.43 -9.94
C GLY A 371 -21.25 13.19 -10.67
N THR A 372 -21.50 12.07 -9.99
CA THR A 372 -22.55 11.11 -10.41
C THR A 372 -22.86 10.15 -9.26
N LYS A 373 -24.15 9.97 -8.94
CA LYS A 373 -24.63 8.90 -8.05
C LYS A 373 -24.13 7.54 -8.58
N PRO A 374 -23.99 6.50 -7.73
CA PRO A 374 -23.87 5.14 -8.23
C PRO A 374 -25.17 4.78 -8.95
N SER A 375 -25.13 4.80 -10.28
CA SER A 375 -26.14 4.16 -11.11
C SER A 375 -25.93 2.66 -10.99
N GLU A 376 -26.88 1.98 -10.37
CA GLU A 376 -27.09 0.57 -10.64
C GLU A 376 -27.23 0.39 -12.16
N ALA A 377 -26.56 -0.65 -12.67
CA ALA A 377 -26.65 -1.25 -14.00
C ALA A 377 -27.22 -0.39 -15.14
N GLN A 378 -26.33 0.09 -16.02
CA GLN A 378 -26.51 0.00 -17.48
C GLN A 378 -25.20 0.32 -18.19
N GLY A 379 -24.89 -0.48 -19.21
CA GLY A 379 -23.61 -0.54 -19.90
C GLY A 379 -23.21 0.79 -20.55
N VAL A 380 -21.91 1.08 -20.50
CA VAL A 380 -21.31 2.21 -21.21
C VAL A 380 -20.47 1.66 -22.35
N GLU A 381 -21.02 1.78 -23.56
CA GLU A 381 -20.24 1.89 -24.78
C GLU A 381 -19.28 3.07 -24.64
N ALA A 382 -17.99 2.82 -24.85
CA ALA A 382 -16.95 3.84 -24.89
C ALA A 382 -16.46 4.05 -26.32
N GLU A 383 -16.88 5.16 -26.95
CA GLU A 383 -16.26 5.68 -28.17
C GLU A 383 -14.97 6.46 -27.85
N LYS A 384 -13.84 5.77 -28.09
CA LYS A 384 -12.58 6.18 -28.73
C LYS A 384 -12.12 7.66 -28.63
N LYS A 385 -10.94 7.85 -28.03
CA LYS A 385 -9.78 8.50 -28.68
C LYS A 385 -8.42 8.02 -28.11
N ALA A 386 -7.63 7.43 -29.02
CA ALA A 386 -6.19 7.11 -29.06
C ALA A 386 -5.46 6.54 -27.82
N PRO A 387 -5.22 5.22 -27.78
CA PRO A 387 -4.20 4.59 -26.91
C PRO A 387 -2.84 4.46 -27.62
N SER A 388 -1.76 4.70 -26.86
CA SER A 388 -0.42 4.15 -27.09
C SER A 388 -0.46 2.60 -27.01
N PRO A 389 0.47 1.88 -27.68
CA PRO A 389 0.20 0.54 -28.19
C PRO A 389 0.03 -0.50 -27.08
N LYS A 390 -1.22 -0.92 -26.88
CA LYS A 390 -1.57 -2.13 -26.14
C LYS A 390 -1.09 -3.34 -26.94
N SER A 391 -0.28 -4.20 -26.32
CA SER A 391 0.02 -5.53 -26.86
C SER A 391 -1.28 -6.31 -27.05
N GLU A 392 -1.52 -6.78 -28.28
CA GLU A 392 -2.65 -7.68 -28.59
C GLU A 392 -2.64 -8.87 -27.61
N PRO A 393 -3.82 -9.38 -27.18
CA PRO A 393 -3.87 -10.68 -26.52
C PRO A 393 -3.21 -11.73 -27.45
N PRO A 394 -2.34 -12.61 -26.94
CA PRO A 394 -1.61 -13.58 -27.76
C PRO A 394 -2.60 -14.43 -28.57
N LYS A 395 -2.54 -14.33 -29.90
CA LYS A 395 -3.38 -15.11 -30.81
C LYS A 395 -3.10 -16.60 -30.60
N ARG A 396 -4.08 -17.33 -30.05
CA ARG A 396 -4.03 -18.79 -29.91
C ARG A 396 -3.83 -19.42 -31.29
N GLN A 397 -2.87 -20.33 -31.40
CA GLN A 397 -2.55 -21.04 -32.63
C GLN A 397 -2.97 -22.51 -32.49
N THR A 398 -3.61 -23.05 -33.52
CA THR A 398 -3.86 -24.48 -33.61
C THR A 398 -2.80 -25.14 -34.48
N TRP A 399 -2.14 -26.16 -33.94
CA TRP A 399 -1.23 -27.04 -34.65
C TRP A 399 -1.97 -28.32 -35.00
N GLU A 400 -2.31 -28.51 -36.28
CA GLU A 400 -3.18 -29.61 -36.71
C GLU A 400 -2.50 -31.00 -36.64
N ASN A 401 -1.16 -31.05 -36.65
CA ASN A 401 -0.41 -32.31 -36.60
C ASN A 401 0.88 -32.15 -35.78
N ALA A 402 0.76 -31.83 -34.49
CA ALA A 402 1.90 -31.65 -33.60
C ALA A 402 2.38 -32.99 -33.05
N HIS A 403 3.70 -33.18 -33.03
CA HIS A 403 4.34 -34.36 -32.44
C HIS A 403 4.46 -34.17 -30.93
N LEU A 404 3.70 -34.96 -30.16
CA LEU A 404 3.73 -34.96 -28.71
C LEU A 404 4.72 -35.98 -28.18
N THR A 405 5.49 -35.59 -27.16
CA THR A 405 6.36 -36.46 -26.38
C THR A 405 6.11 -36.26 -24.89
N TYR A 406 6.16 -37.35 -24.12
CA TYR A 406 5.97 -37.31 -22.68
C TYR A 406 7.23 -37.75 -21.95
N SER A 407 7.68 -36.91 -21.01
CA SER A 407 8.82 -37.17 -20.13
C SER A 407 8.33 -37.58 -18.73
N PRO A 408 8.39 -38.87 -18.35
CA PRO A 408 7.85 -39.33 -17.07
C PRO A 408 8.58 -38.77 -15.84
N GLY A 409 9.87 -38.45 -15.96
CA GLY A 409 10.69 -37.98 -14.85
C GLY A 409 10.29 -36.61 -14.30
N ASN A 410 9.73 -35.73 -15.14
CA ASN A 410 9.30 -34.38 -14.75
C ASN A 410 7.83 -34.09 -15.12
N GLN A 411 7.06 -35.13 -15.49
CA GLN A 411 5.66 -35.05 -15.91
C GLN A 411 5.39 -33.94 -16.94
N THR A 412 6.31 -33.74 -17.88
CA THR A 412 6.21 -32.70 -18.90
C THR A 412 5.76 -33.30 -20.23
N ILE A 413 4.74 -32.69 -20.82
CA ILE A 413 4.27 -32.95 -22.18
C ILE A 413 4.85 -31.87 -23.08
N THR A 414 5.50 -32.28 -24.15
CA THR A 414 6.08 -31.39 -25.16
C THR A 414 5.41 -31.63 -26.51
N ALA A 415 4.82 -30.60 -27.10
CA ALA A 415 4.35 -30.59 -28.49
C ALA A 415 5.39 -29.90 -29.38
N THR A 416 5.70 -30.50 -30.53
CA THR A 416 6.61 -29.92 -31.54
C THR A 416 5.91 -29.82 -32.89
N PHE A 417 5.96 -28.66 -33.54
CA PHE A 417 5.38 -28.44 -34.86
C PHE A 417 6.20 -27.40 -35.64
N GLN A 418 6.71 -27.75 -36.83
CA GLN A 418 7.47 -26.85 -37.71
C GLN A 418 8.57 -26.03 -36.98
N ASN A 419 9.45 -26.71 -36.24
CA ASN A 419 10.52 -26.13 -35.40
C ASN A 419 10.07 -25.23 -34.23
N LYS A 420 8.77 -25.21 -33.90
CA LYS A 420 8.24 -24.57 -32.69
C LYS A 420 7.95 -25.64 -31.63
N LYS A 421 8.13 -25.27 -30.36
CA LYS A 421 7.95 -26.15 -29.20
C LYS A 421 6.99 -25.52 -28.20
N ALA A 422 6.05 -26.32 -27.70
CA ALA A 422 5.15 -25.94 -26.62
C ALA A 422 5.21 -26.97 -25.49
N GLU A 423 5.15 -26.52 -24.24
CA GLU A 423 5.24 -27.42 -23.08
C GLU A 423 4.12 -27.16 -22.07
N ILE A 424 3.70 -28.22 -21.39
CA ILE A 424 2.86 -28.15 -20.20
C ILE A 424 3.28 -29.22 -19.19
N LYS A 425 3.25 -28.88 -17.90
CA LYS A 425 3.50 -29.83 -16.81
C LYS A 425 2.17 -30.30 -16.23
N GLY A 426 2.02 -31.60 -16.05
CA GLY A 426 0.85 -32.18 -15.40
C GLY A 426 0.66 -33.64 -15.71
N LYS A 427 -0.37 -34.24 -15.10
CA LYS A 427 -0.71 -35.65 -15.31
C LYS A 427 -1.33 -35.83 -16.69
N ILE A 428 -0.84 -36.82 -17.44
CA ILE A 428 -1.32 -37.10 -18.80
C ILE A 428 -2.83 -37.42 -18.84
N GLU A 429 -3.39 -37.97 -17.77
CA GLU A 429 -4.83 -38.27 -17.65
C GLU A 429 -5.72 -37.02 -17.49
N GLU A 430 -5.17 -35.90 -17.01
CA GLU A 430 -5.92 -34.66 -16.77
C GLU A 430 -5.87 -33.72 -17.98
N LEU A 431 -4.85 -33.87 -18.85
CA LEU A 431 -4.52 -32.92 -19.90
C LEU A 431 -4.83 -33.43 -21.32
N MET A 432 -5.21 -34.70 -21.47
CA MET A 432 -5.33 -35.35 -22.78
C MET A 432 -6.56 -36.24 -22.88
N PRO A 433 -7.18 -36.34 -24.07
CA PRO A 433 -8.22 -37.32 -24.35
C PRO A 433 -7.76 -38.78 -24.14
N PRO A 434 -8.62 -39.71 -23.66
CA PRO A 434 -8.23 -41.08 -23.30
C PRO A 434 -7.58 -41.90 -24.43
N ASN A 435 -8.01 -41.66 -25.68
CA ASN A 435 -7.46 -42.25 -26.89
C ASN A 435 -5.99 -41.85 -27.15
N ILE A 436 -5.59 -40.63 -26.79
CA ILE A 436 -4.21 -40.14 -26.92
C ILE A 436 -3.36 -40.62 -25.74
N VAL A 437 -3.92 -40.64 -24.52
CA VAL A 437 -3.25 -41.20 -23.33
C VAL A 437 -2.82 -42.64 -23.55
N ALA A 438 -3.69 -43.48 -24.15
CA ALA A 438 -3.37 -44.86 -24.47
C ALA A 438 -2.18 -45.00 -25.46
N LYS A 439 -2.09 -44.11 -26.46
CA LYS A 439 -0.99 -44.08 -27.43
C LYS A 439 0.33 -43.63 -26.81
N ILE A 440 0.31 -42.58 -25.99
CA ILE A 440 1.50 -42.08 -25.29
C ILE A 440 2.00 -43.06 -24.24
N LYS A 441 1.12 -43.73 -23.49
CA LYS A 441 1.54 -44.79 -22.54
C LYS A 441 2.24 -45.96 -23.25
N LYS A 442 1.86 -46.26 -24.50
CA LYS A 442 2.42 -47.38 -25.28
C LYS A 442 3.70 -47.03 -26.04
N LYS A 443 3.79 -45.83 -26.64
CA LYS A 443 4.89 -45.43 -27.55
C LYS A 443 5.66 -44.18 -27.11
N LYS A 444 5.33 -43.60 -25.94
CA LYS A 444 5.87 -42.32 -25.40
C LYS A 444 5.71 -41.10 -26.32
N SER A 445 4.99 -41.25 -27.43
CA SER A 445 4.75 -40.21 -28.43
C SER A 445 3.41 -40.42 -29.14
N ALA A 446 2.84 -39.34 -29.67
CA ALA A 446 1.63 -39.34 -30.50
C ALA A 446 1.56 -38.06 -31.35
N ASP A 447 1.03 -38.16 -32.56
CA ASP A 447 0.71 -36.99 -33.38
C ASP A 447 -0.78 -36.66 -33.21
N THR A 448 -1.09 -35.40 -32.87
CA THR A 448 -2.48 -34.93 -32.74
C THR A 448 -2.59 -33.41 -32.90
N ARG A 449 -3.84 -32.93 -32.89
CA ARG A 449 -4.17 -31.52 -32.89
C ARG A 449 -3.88 -30.91 -31.52
N VAL A 450 -3.11 -29.82 -31.47
CA VAL A 450 -2.77 -29.12 -30.22
C VAL A 450 -3.08 -27.65 -30.36
N MET A 451 -3.81 -27.08 -29.42
CA MET A 451 -3.99 -25.62 -29.32
C MET A 451 -2.92 -25.06 -28.39
N VAL A 452 -2.19 -24.06 -28.86
CA VAL A 452 -1.11 -23.42 -28.12
C VAL A 452 -1.32 -21.91 -28.04
N GLU A 453 -0.77 -21.30 -26.99
CA GLU A 453 -0.78 -19.86 -26.79
C GLU A 453 0.67 -19.36 -26.67
N PRO A 454 1.07 -18.32 -27.43
CA PRO A 454 2.41 -17.77 -27.30
C PRO A 454 2.58 -17.03 -25.97
N ILE A 455 3.66 -17.35 -25.26
CA ILE A 455 4.12 -16.66 -24.04
C ILE A 455 5.58 -16.26 -24.28
N GLY A 456 5.82 -14.99 -24.63
CA GLY A 456 7.13 -14.50 -25.03
C GLY A 456 7.64 -15.18 -26.31
N ASN A 457 8.84 -15.78 -26.25
CA ASN A 457 9.43 -16.52 -27.38
C ASN A 457 9.05 -18.02 -27.40
N SER A 458 8.18 -18.47 -26.49
CA SER A 458 7.79 -19.86 -26.33
C SER A 458 6.27 -20.03 -26.46
N PHE A 459 5.79 -21.28 -26.51
CA PHE A 459 4.37 -21.61 -26.54
C PHE A 459 3.98 -22.44 -25.32
N ILE A 460 2.77 -22.26 -24.78
CA ILE A 460 2.16 -23.15 -23.80
C ILE A 460 1.03 -23.93 -24.46
N ILE A 461 0.81 -25.18 -24.03
CA ILE A 461 -0.30 -26.00 -24.52
C ILE A 461 -1.58 -25.63 -23.75
N ILE A 462 -2.65 -25.28 -24.47
CA ILE A 462 -3.96 -24.93 -23.92
C ILE A 462 -4.91 -26.12 -23.95
N SER A 463 -4.91 -26.87 -25.05
CA SER A 463 -5.70 -28.10 -25.17
C SER A 463 -5.07 -29.05 -26.17
N ILE A 464 -5.38 -30.33 -26.01
CA ILE A 464 -4.93 -31.42 -26.87
C ILE A 464 -6.18 -32.14 -27.36
N GLY A 465 -6.35 -32.16 -28.68
CA GLY A 465 -7.51 -32.73 -29.38
C GLY A 465 -7.39 -34.23 -29.65
#